data_AF-A0A821F850-F1
#
_entry.id   AF-A0A821F850-F1
#
_cell.length_a   1.000
_cell.length_b   1.000
_cell.length_c   1.000
_cell.angle_alpha   90.00
_cell.angle_beta   90.00
_cell.angle_gamma   90.00
#
_symmetry.space_group_name_H-M   'P 1'
#
loop_
_entity.id
_entity.type
_entity.pdbx_description
1 polymer ?
#
loop_
_entity_poly.entity_id
_entity_poly.type
_entity_poly.pdbx_seq_one_letter_code
_entity_poly.pdbx_strand_id
1 'polypeptide(L)'
;MKIKPKRILEILEEKGLPVPKKQQLSSYLISLRKKYYGASTISLGELEAWCQRNSLIPDDDDKPWVLKYQIEYDDEINKDDDNKNKFRFFVTTRRLLFNARSPCFIIGTPDMITQFHPFGFAVCSNEKQNDFEFIFSYLRDGLLNLNLQMNEQELILIADDAEVISNAFLK
;
A
#
# COMPACT_ATOMS: atom_id res chain seq x y z
N MET A 1 -5.28 -15.83 -7.01
CA MET A 1 -5.56 -16.70 -5.83
C MET A 1 -4.25 -17.34 -5.35
N LYS A 2 -3.71 -16.95 -4.18
CA LYS A 2 -2.50 -17.59 -3.59
C LYS A 2 -2.92 -18.76 -2.68
N ILE A 3 -3.13 -19.94 -3.26
CA ILE A 3 -3.42 -21.15 -2.47
C ILE A 3 -2.12 -21.65 -1.84
N LYS A 4 -2.12 -21.89 -0.52
CA LYS A 4 -0.93 -22.37 0.21
C LYS A 4 -0.62 -23.83 -0.19
N PRO A 5 0.66 -24.25 -0.27
CA PRO A 5 1.02 -25.62 -0.63
C PRO A 5 0.33 -26.70 0.23
N LYS A 6 0.10 -26.42 1.52
CA LYS A 6 -0.64 -27.31 2.42
C LYS A 6 -2.06 -27.59 1.92
N ARG A 7 -2.78 -26.55 1.47
CA ARG A 7 -4.14 -26.67 0.95
C ARG A 7 -4.20 -27.43 -0.37
N ILE A 8 -3.16 -27.35 -1.19
CA ILE A 8 -3.06 -28.14 -2.43
C ILE A 8 -2.91 -29.63 -2.13
N LEU A 9 -2.13 -30.00 -1.11
CA LEU A 9 -1.98 -31.40 -0.69
C LEU A 9 -3.30 -31.95 -0.14
N GLU A 10 -4.00 -31.19 0.70
CA GLU A 10 -5.32 -31.55 1.22
C GLU A 10 -6.34 -31.78 0.09
N ILE A 11 -6.37 -30.92 -0.94
CA ILE A 11 -7.26 -31.08 -2.10
C ILE A 11 -6.93 -32.33 -2.92
N LEU A 12 -5.64 -32.69 -3.05
CA LEU A 12 -5.23 -33.91 -3.74
C LEU A 12 -5.68 -35.17 -2.99
N GLU A 13 -5.58 -35.13 -1.66
CA GLU A 13 -6.04 -36.20 -0.77
C GLU A 13 -7.57 -36.34 -0.78
N GLU A 14 -8.31 -35.23 -0.67
CA GLU A 14 -9.77 -35.17 -0.78
C GLU A 14 -10.28 -35.74 -2.12
N LYS A 15 -9.50 -35.61 -3.20
CA LYS A 15 -9.84 -36.11 -4.54
C LYS A 15 -9.35 -37.54 -4.81
N GLY A 16 -8.75 -38.22 -3.84
CA GLY A 16 -8.19 -39.57 -4.00
C GLY A 16 -7.03 -39.64 -5.00
N LEU A 17 -6.34 -38.52 -5.25
CA LEU A 17 -5.20 -38.44 -6.14
C LEU A 17 -3.89 -38.69 -5.38
N PRO A 18 -2.84 -39.20 -6.03
CA PRO A 18 -1.56 -39.43 -5.38
C PRO A 18 -0.96 -38.12 -4.84
N VAL A 19 -0.70 -38.09 -3.54
CA VAL A 19 -0.19 -36.91 -2.83
C VAL A 19 1.35 -36.88 -2.90
N PRO A 20 1.96 -35.90 -3.58
CA PRO A 20 3.41 -35.77 -3.63
C PRO A 20 3.98 -35.28 -2.28
N LYS A 21 5.28 -35.48 -2.05
CA LYS A 21 5.94 -34.89 -0.87
C LYS A 21 5.85 -33.36 -0.95
N LYS A 22 5.64 -32.71 0.20
CA LYS A 22 5.57 -31.24 0.31
C LYS A 22 6.74 -30.53 -0.40
N GLN A 23 7.95 -31.09 -0.31
CA GLN A 23 9.13 -30.55 -0.99
C GLN A 23 9.03 -30.63 -2.52
N GLN A 24 8.51 -31.73 -3.07
CA GLN A 24 8.30 -31.90 -4.51
C GLN A 24 7.28 -30.88 -5.03
N LEU A 25 6.18 -30.67 -4.29
CA LEU A 25 5.19 -29.65 -4.64
C LEU A 25 5.80 -28.25 -4.58
N SER A 26 6.56 -27.92 -3.55
CA SER A 26 7.24 -26.62 -3.44
C SER A 26 8.21 -26.38 -4.59
N SER A 27 9.07 -27.35 -4.90
CA SER A 27 10.02 -27.27 -6.02
C SER A 27 9.30 -27.15 -7.37
N TYR A 28 8.22 -27.91 -7.57
CA TYR A 28 7.37 -27.82 -8.76
C TYR A 28 6.75 -26.43 -8.91
N LEU A 29 6.17 -25.88 -7.84
CA LEU A 29 5.60 -24.53 -7.86
C LEU A 29 6.64 -23.44 -8.11
N ILE A 30 7.87 -23.59 -7.57
CA ILE A 30 8.99 -22.68 -7.84
C ILE A 30 9.38 -22.74 -9.33
N SER A 31 9.54 -23.94 -9.87
CA SER A 31 9.86 -24.16 -11.29
C SER A 31 8.76 -23.60 -12.21
N LEU A 32 7.51 -23.86 -11.87
CA LEU A 32 6.35 -23.38 -12.62
C LEU A 32 6.26 -21.85 -12.58
N ARG A 33 6.49 -21.23 -11.43
CA ARG A 33 6.59 -19.77 -11.32
C ARG A 33 7.75 -19.22 -12.15
N LYS A 34 8.91 -19.85 -12.11
CA LYS A 34 10.08 -19.46 -12.92
C LYS A 34 9.78 -19.52 -14.42
N LYS A 35 9.04 -20.54 -14.85
CA LYS A 35 8.65 -20.73 -16.25
C LYS A 35 7.67 -19.66 -16.74
N TYR A 36 6.66 -19.32 -15.95
CA TYR A 36 5.60 -18.39 -16.37
C TYR A 36 5.91 -16.92 -16.06
N TYR A 37 6.65 -16.64 -14.99
CA TYR A 37 6.87 -15.28 -14.48
C TYR A 37 8.34 -14.87 -14.39
N GLY A 38 9.28 -15.73 -14.82
CA GLY A 38 10.72 -15.46 -14.76
C GLY A 38 11.34 -15.74 -13.39
N ALA A 39 12.66 -15.49 -13.28
CA ALA A 39 13.38 -15.67 -12.02
C ALA A 39 12.76 -14.83 -10.90
N SER A 40 12.72 -15.38 -9.68
CA SER A 40 12.19 -14.68 -8.51
C SER A 40 13.08 -13.53 -8.03
N THR A 41 14.28 -13.41 -8.57
CA THR A 41 15.27 -12.39 -8.25
C THR A 41 15.49 -11.54 -9.50
N ILE A 42 15.20 -10.24 -9.40
CA ILE A 42 15.56 -9.25 -10.40
C ILE A 42 16.84 -8.55 -9.93
N SER A 43 17.84 -8.44 -10.79
CA SER A 43 19.03 -7.64 -10.50
C SER A 43 18.69 -6.15 -10.48
N LEU A 44 19.49 -5.33 -9.78
CA LEU A 44 19.29 -3.88 -9.79
C LEU A 44 19.35 -3.30 -11.22
N GLY A 45 20.22 -3.83 -12.08
CA GLY A 45 20.29 -3.41 -13.49
C GLY A 45 19.07 -3.82 -14.31
N GLU A 46 18.54 -5.03 -14.13
CA GLU A 46 17.29 -5.43 -14.79
C GLU A 46 16.10 -4.59 -14.31
N LEU A 47 16.10 -4.23 -13.03
CA LEU A 47 15.07 -3.41 -12.42
C LEU A 47 15.17 -1.95 -12.88
N GLU A 48 16.37 -1.43 -13.06
CA GLU A 48 16.62 -0.14 -13.70
C GLU A 48 16.10 -0.11 -15.14
N ALA A 49 16.47 -1.12 -15.94
CA ALA A 49 16.03 -1.25 -17.32
C ALA A 49 14.50 -1.42 -17.41
N TRP A 50 13.88 -2.08 -16.43
CA TRP A 50 12.44 -2.13 -16.32
C TRP A 50 11.86 -0.75 -15.99
N CYS A 51 12.44 -0.02 -15.03
CA CYS A 51 11.96 1.31 -14.67
C CYS A 51 11.98 2.25 -15.88
N GLN A 52 13.10 2.30 -16.60
CA GLN A 52 13.26 3.10 -17.81
C GLN A 52 12.23 2.76 -18.89
N ARG A 53 12.03 1.45 -19.17
CA ARG A 53 11.06 1.00 -20.19
C ARG A 53 9.63 1.38 -19.84
N ASN A 54 9.32 1.52 -18.56
CA ASN A 54 7.98 1.84 -18.07
C ASN A 54 7.84 3.31 -17.63
N SER A 55 8.81 4.18 -17.92
CA SER A 55 8.73 5.62 -17.61
C SER A 55 7.93 6.43 -18.63
N LEU A 56 7.53 5.84 -19.77
CA LEU A 56 6.67 6.53 -20.73
C LEU A 56 5.24 6.58 -20.18
N ILE A 57 4.67 7.78 -20.14
CA ILE A 57 3.28 7.99 -19.73
C ILE A 57 2.37 7.29 -20.77
N PRO A 58 1.59 6.26 -20.38
CA PRO A 58 0.72 5.55 -21.31
C PRO A 58 -0.48 6.41 -21.70
N ASP A 59 -1.15 6.11 -22.81
CA ASP A 59 -2.41 6.79 -23.19
C ASP A 59 -3.62 6.30 -22.38
N ASP A 60 -3.56 5.07 -21.88
CA ASP A 60 -4.58 4.46 -21.02
C ASP A 60 -4.46 5.01 -19.58
N ASP A 61 -5.55 5.58 -19.07
CA ASP A 61 -5.62 6.23 -17.75
C ASP A 61 -5.38 5.28 -16.57
N ASP A 62 -5.62 3.98 -16.78
CA ASP A 62 -5.48 2.93 -15.77
C ASP A 62 -4.20 2.12 -15.91
N LYS A 63 -3.43 2.38 -16.97
CA LYS A 63 -2.15 1.71 -17.17
C LYS A 63 -1.07 2.33 -16.28
N PRO A 64 -0.43 1.54 -15.41
CA PRO A 64 0.62 2.04 -14.53
C PRO A 64 1.90 2.35 -15.30
N TRP A 65 2.63 3.34 -14.81
CA TRP A 65 3.93 3.74 -15.32
C TRP A 65 4.81 4.25 -14.18
N VAL A 66 6.12 4.25 -14.41
CA VAL A 66 7.12 4.68 -13.44
C VAL A 66 7.26 6.20 -13.49
N LEU A 67 6.62 6.89 -12.56
CA LEU A 67 6.67 8.34 -12.38
C LEU A 67 8.10 8.81 -12.11
N LYS A 68 8.80 8.12 -11.21
CA LYS A 68 10.18 8.44 -10.84
C LYS A 68 10.86 7.21 -10.27
N TYR A 69 12.17 7.11 -10.40
CA TYR A 69 12.96 6.14 -9.66
C TYR A 69 14.33 6.75 -9.30
N GLN A 70 14.99 6.12 -8.34
CA GLN A 70 16.28 6.45 -7.77
C GLN A 70 16.92 5.12 -7.42
N ILE A 71 18.08 4.79 -8.00
CA ILE A 71 18.77 3.54 -7.68
C ILE A 71 20.07 3.91 -7.05
N GLU A 72 20.19 3.55 -5.78
CA GLU A 72 21.44 3.61 -5.09
C GLU A 72 21.60 2.22 -4.35
N TYR A 73 22.79 1.61 -4.44
CA TYR A 73 23.26 0.26 -4.01
C TYR A 73 24.32 0.29 -2.86
N ASP A 74 25.53 -0.26 -2.94
CA ASP A 74 26.62 0.01 -1.98
C ASP A 74 27.90 -0.52 -2.63
N ASP A 75 28.99 0.27 -2.58
CA ASP A 75 30.34 -0.22 -2.88
C ASP A 75 31.06 -0.45 -1.54
N GLU A 76 31.94 -1.45 -1.47
CA GLU A 76 32.70 -1.86 -0.26
C GLU A 76 33.54 -0.72 0.41
N ILE A 77 33.50 0.49 -0.14
CA ILE A 77 34.33 1.66 0.13
C ILE A 77 33.71 2.61 1.17
N ASN A 78 32.37 2.66 1.34
CA ASN A 78 31.72 3.65 2.22
C ASN A 78 31.32 3.05 3.58
N LYS A 79 32.18 3.28 4.60
CA LYS A 79 31.98 2.87 6.01
C LYS A 79 31.45 3.98 6.92
N ASP A 80 30.92 5.07 6.35
CA ASP A 80 30.19 6.11 7.08
C ASP A 80 28.67 5.99 6.83
N ASP A 81 27.87 6.05 7.90
CA ASP A 81 26.51 5.49 7.99
C ASP A 81 25.41 6.28 7.23
N ASP A 82 25.69 7.50 6.75
CA ASP A 82 24.72 8.39 6.08
C ASP A 82 24.79 8.40 4.54
N ASN A 83 25.74 7.68 3.93
CA ASN A 83 26.10 7.80 2.51
C ASN A 83 26.03 6.47 1.72
N LYS A 84 25.10 5.61 2.12
CA LYS A 84 24.81 4.33 1.44
C LYS A 84 23.81 4.51 0.33
N ASN A 85 24.03 3.77 -0.74
CA ASN A 85 23.30 4.02 -1.94
C ASN A 85 21.83 3.40 -1.76
N LYS A 86 20.74 4.11 -2.14
CA LYS A 86 19.28 3.84 -2.00
C LYS A 86 18.49 3.48 -3.28
N PHE A 87 17.92 2.29 -3.39
CA PHE A 87 16.97 1.97 -4.47
C PHE A 87 15.50 2.29 -4.10
N ARG A 88 14.80 3.05 -4.95
CA ARG A 88 13.42 3.54 -4.81
C ARG A 88 12.79 3.75 -6.19
N PHE A 89 11.51 3.46 -6.34
CA PHE A 89 10.76 3.83 -7.54
C PHE A 89 9.30 4.08 -7.19
N PHE A 90 8.68 4.99 -7.91
CA PHE A 90 7.31 5.42 -7.74
C PHE A 90 6.56 5.11 -9.03
N VAL A 91 5.58 4.21 -8.92
CA VAL A 91 4.65 3.85 -9.98
C VAL A 91 3.30 4.50 -9.70
N THR A 92 2.67 5.03 -10.75
CA THR A 92 1.35 5.64 -10.68
C THR A 92 0.57 5.41 -11.97
N THR A 93 -0.70 5.84 -12.02
CA THR A 93 -1.52 5.90 -13.23
C THR A 93 -1.95 7.36 -13.48
N ARG A 94 -2.48 7.68 -14.67
CA ARG A 94 -3.02 9.04 -14.90
C ARG A 94 -4.21 9.31 -14.00
N ARG A 95 -5.09 8.32 -13.79
CA ARG A 95 -6.24 8.46 -12.88
C ARG A 95 -5.80 8.78 -11.44
N LEU A 96 -4.76 8.11 -10.93
CA LEU A 96 -4.24 8.39 -9.59
C LEU A 96 -3.61 9.77 -9.49
N LEU A 97 -2.82 10.20 -10.48
CA LEU A 97 -2.27 11.56 -10.52
C LEU A 97 -3.35 12.63 -10.67
N PHE A 98 -4.42 12.34 -11.40
CA PHE A 98 -5.56 13.24 -11.52
C PHE A 98 -6.25 13.41 -10.16
N ASN A 99 -6.43 12.33 -9.40
CA ASN A 99 -6.97 12.38 -8.05
C ASN A 99 -6.06 13.13 -7.07
N ALA A 100 -4.74 13.19 -7.32
CA ALA A 100 -3.81 13.99 -6.53
C ALA A 100 -4.01 15.52 -6.67
N ARG A 101 -4.90 15.97 -7.58
CA ARG A 101 -5.36 17.37 -7.63
C ARG A 101 -6.39 17.70 -6.56
N SER A 102 -7.04 16.67 -6.04
CA SER A 102 -8.02 16.76 -4.98
C SER A 102 -7.36 16.45 -3.65
N PRO A 103 -7.65 17.22 -2.60
CA PRO A 103 -7.21 16.92 -1.25
C PRO A 103 -7.50 15.48 -0.87
N CYS A 104 -6.46 14.82 -0.36
CA CYS A 104 -6.48 13.44 0.05
C CYS A 104 -6.14 13.38 1.53
N PHE A 105 -7.09 12.94 2.35
CA PHE A 105 -6.94 12.82 3.78
C PHE A 105 -6.71 11.36 4.15
N ILE A 106 -5.67 11.12 4.95
CA ILE A 106 -5.44 9.84 5.60
C ILE A 106 -5.86 10.00 7.05
N ILE A 107 -6.75 9.11 7.51
CA ILE A 107 -7.27 9.11 8.86
C ILE A 107 -6.71 7.89 9.56
N GLY A 108 -6.17 8.11 10.75
CA GLY A 108 -5.54 7.04 11.53
C GLY A 108 -5.47 7.40 12.99
N THR A 109 -5.16 6.39 13.80
CA THR A 109 -4.84 6.59 15.22
C THR A 109 -3.36 6.33 15.44
N PRO A 110 -2.65 7.15 16.23
CA PRO A 110 -1.39 6.71 16.79
C PRO A 110 -1.65 5.60 17.82
N ASP A 111 -0.73 4.64 17.92
CA ASP A 111 -0.69 3.73 19.06
C ASP A 111 0.10 4.32 20.24
N MET A 112 0.24 3.54 21.31
CA MET A 112 0.98 3.93 22.52
C MET A 112 2.48 4.18 22.29
N ILE A 113 3.02 3.78 21.13
CA ILE A 113 4.41 4.01 20.73
C ILE A 113 4.50 5.05 19.60
N THR A 114 3.44 5.84 19.39
CA THR A 114 3.35 6.91 18.38
C THR A 114 3.45 6.45 16.93
N GLN A 115 3.30 5.15 16.68
CA GLN A 115 3.20 4.64 15.32
C GLN A 115 1.80 4.94 14.79
N PHE A 116 1.73 5.60 13.63
CA PHE A 116 0.46 5.94 12.99
C PHE A 116 -0.14 4.72 12.27
N HIS A 117 -1.38 4.38 12.61
CA HIS A 117 -2.14 3.28 12.01
C HIS A 117 -3.30 3.84 11.18
N PRO A 118 -3.15 3.93 9.85
CA PRO A 118 -4.24 4.42 9.00
C PRO A 118 -5.41 3.43 9.01
N PHE A 119 -6.60 3.91 9.30
CA PHE A 119 -7.84 3.13 9.25
C PHE A 119 -8.85 3.69 8.25
N GLY A 120 -8.63 4.90 7.72
CA GLY A 120 -9.51 5.56 6.78
C GLY A 120 -8.77 6.41 5.75
N PHE A 121 -9.45 6.65 4.64
CA PHE A 121 -8.96 7.48 3.53
C PHE A 121 -10.15 8.22 2.92
N ALA A 122 -10.00 9.51 2.63
CA ALA A 122 -11.01 10.33 1.99
C ALA A 122 -10.39 11.19 0.89
N VAL A 123 -11.09 11.32 -0.24
CA VAL A 123 -10.75 12.28 -1.29
C VAL A 123 -11.87 13.31 -1.34
N CYS A 124 -11.51 14.57 -1.11
CA CYS A 124 -12.46 15.67 -1.11
C CYS A 124 -12.17 16.60 -2.28
N SER A 125 -13.19 17.31 -2.76
CA SER A 125 -12.99 18.25 -3.87
C SER A 125 -12.19 19.47 -3.43
N ASN A 126 -12.24 19.82 -2.14
CA ASN A 126 -11.54 20.94 -1.51
C ASN A 126 -11.17 20.56 -0.05
N GLU A 127 -10.61 21.52 0.70
CA GLU A 127 -10.30 21.42 2.13
C GLU A 127 -11.21 22.36 2.94
N LYS A 128 -12.51 22.30 2.70
CA LYS A 128 -13.49 23.17 3.40
C LYS A 128 -14.06 22.47 4.62
N GLN A 129 -14.58 23.26 5.55
CA GLN A 129 -15.23 22.76 6.76
C GLN A 129 -16.28 21.66 6.48
N ASN A 130 -17.12 21.83 5.46
CA ASN A 130 -18.13 20.83 5.09
C ASN A 130 -17.53 19.48 4.66
N ASP A 131 -16.34 19.49 4.04
CA ASP A 131 -15.63 18.26 3.65
C ASP A 131 -15.16 17.48 4.89
N PHE A 132 -14.64 18.19 5.89
CA PHE A 132 -14.25 17.61 7.18
C PHE A 132 -15.46 17.12 8.00
N GLU A 133 -16.56 17.90 8.02
CA GLU A 133 -17.81 17.52 8.70
C GLU A 133 -18.39 16.22 8.12
N PHE A 134 -18.35 16.08 6.79
CA PHE A 134 -18.72 14.84 6.12
C PHE A 134 -17.86 13.66 6.60
N ILE A 135 -16.54 13.83 6.66
CA ILE A 135 -15.65 12.75 7.12
C ILE A 135 -15.96 12.36 8.58
N PHE A 136 -16.06 13.32 9.49
CA PHE A 136 -16.27 13.04 10.91
C PHE A 136 -17.65 12.44 11.20
N SER A 137 -18.71 12.94 10.56
CA SER A 137 -20.06 12.40 10.74
C SER A 137 -20.15 10.93 10.33
N TYR A 138 -19.64 10.57 9.15
CA TYR A 138 -19.66 9.18 8.69
C TYR A 138 -18.70 8.27 9.46
N LEU A 139 -17.62 8.81 10.03
CA LEU A 139 -16.78 8.06 10.97
C LEU A 139 -17.56 7.69 12.22
N ARG A 140 -18.29 8.63 12.82
CA ARG A 140 -19.14 8.38 13.99
C ARG A 140 -20.24 7.38 13.66
N ASP A 141 -20.92 7.54 12.52
CA ASP A 141 -21.94 6.59 12.06
C ASP A 141 -21.36 5.17 11.88
N GLY A 142 -20.15 5.05 11.31
CA GLY A 142 -19.45 3.79 11.17
C GLY A 142 -19.15 3.11 12.50
N LEU A 143 -18.71 3.88 13.50
CA LEU A 143 -18.46 3.38 14.86
C LEU A 143 -19.75 2.93 15.56
N LEU A 144 -20.82 3.75 15.45
CA LEU A 144 -22.15 3.42 15.99
C LEU A 144 -22.69 2.12 15.39
N ASN A 145 -22.57 1.94 14.07
CA ASN A 145 -23.00 0.72 13.37
C ASN A 145 -22.25 -0.54 13.84
N LEU A 146 -21.03 -0.38 14.36
CA LEU A 146 -20.22 -1.46 14.92
C LEU A 146 -20.42 -1.64 16.44
N ASN A 147 -21.34 -0.89 17.06
CA ASN A 147 -21.53 -0.82 18.51
C ASN A 147 -20.24 -0.43 19.26
N LEU A 148 -19.35 0.32 18.61
CA LEU A 148 -18.14 0.86 19.22
C LEU A 148 -18.50 2.20 19.86
N GLN A 149 -18.72 2.19 21.18
CA GLN A 149 -18.92 3.42 21.93
C GLN A 149 -17.59 4.16 22.03
N MET A 150 -17.56 5.40 21.54
CA MET A 150 -16.48 6.33 21.80
C MET A 150 -16.90 7.34 22.85
N ASN A 151 -16.05 7.54 23.84
CA ASN A 151 -16.20 8.66 24.75
C ASN A 151 -15.74 9.93 24.02
N GLU A 152 -16.68 10.83 23.68
CA GLU A 152 -16.38 12.09 22.99
C GLU A 152 -15.40 12.98 23.77
N GLN A 153 -15.31 12.80 25.09
CA GLN A 153 -14.41 13.55 25.96
C GLN A 153 -12.94 13.07 25.87
N GLU A 154 -12.70 11.87 25.32
CA GLU A 154 -11.36 11.26 25.18
C GLU A 154 -10.83 11.38 23.75
N LEU A 155 -11.63 11.95 22.84
CA LEU A 155 -11.33 12.09 21.43
C LEU A 155 -10.41 13.28 21.20
N ILE A 156 -9.13 12.99 21.01
CA ILE A 156 -8.10 13.99 20.68
C ILE A 156 -7.91 14.02 19.17
N LEU A 157 -8.24 15.15 18.55
CA LEU A 157 -7.92 15.41 17.15
C LEU A 157 -6.47 15.89 17.04
N ILE A 158 -5.69 15.21 16.21
CA ILE A 158 -4.35 15.66 15.79
C ILE A 158 -4.46 15.94 14.29
N ALA A 159 -4.37 17.20 13.91
CA ALA A 159 -4.41 17.65 12.53
C ALA A 159 -3.51 18.88 12.35
N ASP A 160 -3.28 19.29 11.11
CA ASP A 160 -2.66 20.57 10.82
C ASP A 160 -3.49 21.71 11.44
N ASP A 161 -2.81 22.77 11.88
CA ASP A 161 -3.40 23.90 12.63
C ASP A 161 -4.30 24.77 11.73
N ALA A 162 -5.45 24.22 11.37
CA ALA A 162 -6.46 24.84 10.52
C ALA A 162 -7.81 24.87 11.25
N GLU A 163 -8.30 26.08 11.52
CA GLU A 163 -9.55 26.35 12.24
C GLU A 163 -10.75 25.59 11.65
N VAL A 164 -10.76 25.42 10.32
CA VAL A 164 -11.82 24.69 9.60
C VAL A 164 -11.92 23.21 9.98
N ILE A 165 -10.81 22.58 10.36
CA ILE A 165 -10.77 21.16 10.78
C ILE A 165 -11.33 21.04 12.19
N SER A 166 -10.87 21.91 13.11
CA SER A 166 -11.34 21.94 14.50
C SER A 166 -12.83 22.23 14.59
N ASN A 167 -13.33 23.20 13.80
CA ASN A 167 -14.76 23.54 13.76
C ASN A 167 -15.62 22.39 13.24
N ALA A 168 -15.11 21.64 12.26
CA ALA A 168 -15.79 20.47 11.72
C ALA A 168 -15.83 19.29 12.71
N PHE A 169 -14.77 19.11 13.50
CA PHE A 169 -14.68 18.04 14.49
C PHE A 169 -15.62 18.24 15.69
N LEU A 170 -15.93 19.49 16.03
CA LEU A 170 -16.84 19.84 17.12
C LEU A 170 -18.33 19.72 16.75
N LYS A 171 -18.66 19.56 15.47
CA LYS A 171 -20.01 19.24 15.01
C LYS A 171 -20.21 17.75 14.92
#